data_AF-A0AAD4WZ50-F1
#
_entry.id   AF-A0AAD4WZ50-F1
#
_cell.length_a   1.000
_cell.length_b   1.000
_cell.length_c   1.000
_cell.angle_alpha   90.00
_cell.angle_beta   90.00
_cell.angle_gamma   90.00
#
_symmetry.space_group_name_H-M   'P 1'
#
loop_
_entity.id
_entity.type
_entity.pdbx_description
1 polymer ?
#
loop_
_entity_poly.entity_id
_entity_poly.type
_entity_poly.pdbx_seq_one_letter_code
_entity_poly.pdbx_strand_id
1 'polypeptide(L)'
;MHSSGTRTGLSSKPHCSPTSQIQPLRILVPGCGTSHLSEHLYDVGFKAITNIDLSEIAISDMLCRNACQRPGMKWQVMDITTMQFEDESFDVVVDKGGLDALMEPEFGPKMAINI
;
A
#
# COMPACT_ATOMS: atom_id res chain seq x y z
N MET A 1 28.70 49.35 -40.30
CA MET A 1 29.23 49.43 -38.91
C MET A 1 28.38 50.46 -38.19
N HIS A 2 27.48 50.20 -37.25
CA HIS A 2 27.20 49.07 -36.36
C HIS A 2 25.69 49.02 -36.10
N SER A 3 25.15 47.80 -35.98
CA SER A 3 23.80 47.53 -35.46
C SER A 3 23.80 47.71 -33.95
N SER A 4 22.95 48.58 -33.42
CA SER A 4 22.73 48.76 -31.98
C SER A 4 21.62 47.81 -31.51
N GLY A 5 22.04 46.62 -31.09
CA GLY A 5 21.17 45.66 -30.40
C GLY A 5 20.89 46.12 -28.96
N THR A 6 19.63 46.38 -28.64
CA THR A 6 19.16 46.59 -27.27
C THR A 6 18.87 45.23 -26.64
N ARG A 7 19.75 44.79 -25.75
CA ARG A 7 19.60 43.58 -24.94
C ARG A 7 18.76 43.95 -23.71
N THR A 8 17.44 43.78 -23.77
CA THR A 8 16.58 43.90 -22.59
C THR A 8 16.68 42.63 -21.75
N GLY A 9 16.96 42.81 -20.46
CA GLY A 9 17.28 41.75 -19.52
C GLY A 9 16.13 40.76 -19.32
N LEU A 10 16.47 39.46 -19.33
CA LEU A 10 15.65 38.44 -18.71
C LEU A 10 15.60 38.72 -17.21
N SER A 11 14.45 39.19 -16.73
CA SER A 11 14.11 39.19 -15.32
C SER A 11 14.05 37.72 -14.86
N SER A 12 15.04 37.30 -14.06
CA SER A 12 15.02 36.01 -13.38
C SER A 12 13.91 36.04 -12.33
N LYS A 13 12.73 35.52 -12.71
CA LYS A 13 11.68 35.20 -11.74
C LYS A 13 12.28 34.26 -10.68
N PRO A 14 12.12 34.53 -9.37
CA PRO A 14 12.39 33.51 -8.38
C PRO A 14 11.41 32.36 -8.61
N HIS A 15 11.91 31.24 -9.13
CA HIS A 15 11.15 30.00 -9.19
C HIS A 15 11.06 29.46 -7.76
N CYS A 16 10.03 29.92 -7.05
CA CYS A 16 9.55 29.19 -5.88
C CYS A 16 8.97 27.88 -6.41
N SER A 17 9.75 26.80 -6.35
CA SER A 17 9.21 25.47 -6.60
C SER A 17 8.16 25.18 -5.53
N PRO A 18 6.94 24.74 -5.92
CA PRO A 18 5.92 24.41 -4.94
C PRO A 18 6.44 23.25 -4.08
N THR A 19 6.21 23.35 -2.78
CA THR A 19 6.41 22.31 -1.77
C THR A 19 6.07 20.96 -2.39
N SER A 20 7.08 20.08 -2.61
CA SER A 20 6.83 18.72 -3.08
C SER A 20 5.89 18.06 -2.08
N GLN A 21 4.61 17.95 -2.43
CA GLN A 21 3.65 17.23 -1.60
C GLN A 21 4.11 15.78 -1.62
N ILE A 22 4.67 15.32 -0.51
CA ILE A 22 5.11 13.93 -0.35
C ILE A 22 3.84 13.09 -0.40
N GLN A 23 3.67 12.34 -1.50
CA GLN A 23 2.57 11.39 -1.63
C GLN A 23 2.71 10.32 -0.53
N PRO A 24 1.60 9.88 0.08
CA PRO A 24 1.66 8.83 1.09
C PRO A 24 2.18 7.52 0.46
N LEU A 25 3.13 6.87 1.13
CA LEU A 25 3.62 5.55 0.71
C LEU A 25 2.47 4.53 0.72
N ARG A 26 2.23 3.90 -0.43
CA ARG A 26 1.21 2.86 -0.63
C ARG A 26 1.81 1.52 -0.26
N ILE A 27 1.30 0.92 0.81
CA ILE A 27 1.81 -0.33 1.37
C ILE A 27 0.81 -1.46 1.12
N LEU A 28 1.30 -2.60 0.67
CA LEU A 28 0.56 -3.87 0.64
C LEU A 28 1.06 -4.80 1.74
N VAL A 29 0.14 -5.38 2.51
CA VAL A 29 0.41 -6.44 3.47
C VAL A 29 -0.35 -7.70 3.03
N PRO A 30 0.31 -8.63 2.29
CA PRO A 30 -0.30 -9.88 1.87
C PRO A 30 -0.33 -10.91 3.01
N GLY A 31 -1.34 -11.77 3.03
CA GLY A 31 -1.51 -12.78 4.08
C GLY A 31 -1.57 -12.14 5.49
N CYS A 32 -2.32 -11.05 5.64
CA CYS A 32 -2.25 -10.23 6.85
C CYS A 32 -2.76 -10.94 8.11
N GLY A 33 -3.62 -11.96 7.97
CA GLY A 33 -4.27 -12.66 9.06
C GLY A 33 -4.91 -11.71 10.08
N THR A 34 -4.81 -12.08 11.35
CA THR A 34 -5.28 -11.26 12.50
C THR A 34 -4.13 -10.52 13.22
N SER A 35 -2.97 -10.44 12.56
CA SER A 35 -1.74 -9.84 13.09
C SER A 35 -1.91 -8.33 13.31
N HIS A 36 -1.35 -7.81 14.41
CA HIS A 36 -1.31 -6.36 14.70
C HIS A 36 -0.26 -5.58 13.87
N LEU A 37 0.41 -6.21 12.90
CA LEU A 37 1.47 -5.56 12.12
C LEU A 37 0.97 -4.26 11.47
N SER A 38 -0.16 -4.31 10.78
CA SER A 38 -0.73 -3.18 10.06
C SER A 38 -1.19 -2.07 11.00
N GLU A 39 -1.64 -2.42 12.21
CA GLU A 39 -1.98 -1.47 13.27
C GLU A 39 -0.74 -0.69 13.70
N HIS A 40 0.36 -1.39 13.98
CA HIS A 40 1.62 -0.74 14.35
C HIS A 40 2.17 0.16 13.23
N LEU A 41 2.14 -0.32 11.98
CA LEU A 41 2.53 0.50 10.82
C LEU A 41 1.67 1.76 10.72
N TYR A 42 0.36 1.64 10.91
CA TYR A 42 -0.55 2.77 10.88
C TYR A 42 -0.25 3.77 11.99
N ASP A 43 -0.01 3.28 13.20
CA ASP A 43 0.18 4.10 14.40
C ASP A 43 1.51 4.88 14.35
N VAL A 44 2.52 4.37 13.64
CA VAL A 44 3.80 5.11 13.40
C VAL A 44 3.76 6.05 12.20
N GLY A 45 2.64 6.13 11.46
CA GLY A 45 2.40 7.16 10.45
C GLY A 45 2.14 6.68 9.02
N PHE A 46 2.19 5.38 8.74
CA PHE A 46 1.88 4.86 7.41
C PHE A 46 0.36 4.75 7.21
N LYS A 47 -0.25 5.72 6.52
CA LYS A 47 -1.71 5.82 6.47
C LYS A 47 -2.37 5.12 5.27
N ALA A 48 -1.62 4.82 4.21
CA ALA A 48 -2.14 4.17 3.00
C ALA A 48 -1.74 2.68 2.95
N ILE A 49 -2.37 1.89 3.83
CA ILE A 49 -2.10 0.44 3.96
C ILE A 49 -3.28 -0.34 3.38
N THR A 50 -3.00 -1.26 2.46
CA THR A 50 -3.93 -2.27 1.96
C THR A 50 -3.52 -3.62 2.51
N ASN A 51 -4.46 -4.27 3.19
CA ASN A 51 -4.29 -5.59 3.79
C ASN A 51 -5.13 -6.59 3.02
N ILE A 52 -4.51 -7.71 2.64
CA ILE A 52 -5.22 -8.82 1.98
C ILE A 52 -4.96 -10.15 2.67
N ASP A 53 -5.97 -11.01 2.64
CA ASP A 53 -5.89 -12.38 3.13
C ASP A 53 -6.95 -13.24 2.41
N LEU A 54 -6.74 -14.55 2.33
CA LEU A 54 -7.73 -15.48 1.78
C LEU A 54 -8.90 -15.70 2.76
N SER A 55 -8.67 -15.50 4.06
CA SER A 55 -9.65 -15.71 5.12
C SER A 55 -10.62 -14.52 5.27
N GLU A 56 -11.87 -14.74 4.86
CA GLU A 56 -12.96 -13.77 5.06
C GLU A 56 -13.18 -13.42 6.54
N ILE A 57 -13.04 -14.41 7.43
CA ILE A 57 -13.18 -14.21 8.87
C ILE A 57 -12.10 -13.26 9.38
N ALA A 58 -10.84 -13.47 9.00
CA ALA A 58 -9.74 -12.62 9.42
C ALA A 58 -9.92 -11.18 8.91
N ILE A 59 -10.31 -11.00 7.65
CA ILE A 59 -10.58 -9.68 7.06
C ILE A 59 -11.74 -8.97 7.76
N SER A 60 -12.84 -9.66 8.03
CA SER A 60 -14.00 -9.09 8.72
C SER A 60 -13.64 -8.65 10.15
N ASP A 61 -12.96 -9.52 10.90
CA ASP A 61 -12.52 -9.23 12.27
C ASP A 61 -11.60 -8.01 12.31
N MET A 62 -10.61 -7.96 11.41
CA MET A 62 -9.64 -6.86 11.36
C MET A 62 -10.26 -5.55 10.88
N LEU A 63 -11.20 -5.60 9.93
CA LEU A 63 -11.96 -4.42 9.50
C LEU A 63 -12.77 -3.87 10.68
N CYS A 64 -13.54 -4.71 11.37
CA CYS A 64 -14.35 -4.30 12.52
C CYS A 64 -13.49 -3.67 13.63
N ARG A 65 -12.37 -4.34 13.97
CA ARG A 65 -11.41 -3.87 14.97
C ARG A 65 -10.84 -2.48 14.66
N ASN A 66 -10.64 -2.17 13.38
CA ASN A 66 -9.87 -1.00 12.95
C ASN A 66 -10.71 0.14 12.34
N ALA A 67 -11.99 -0.10 12.01
CA ALA A 67 -12.83 0.83 11.26
C ALA A 67 -12.89 2.25 11.88
N CYS A 68 -13.01 2.35 13.21
CA CYS A 68 -13.11 3.65 13.87
C CYS A 68 -11.74 4.29 14.16
N GLN A 69 -10.76 3.51 14.62
CA GLN A 69 -9.47 4.04 15.08
C GLN A 69 -8.50 4.30 13.92
N ARG A 70 -8.62 3.54 12.84
CA ARG A 70 -7.66 3.52 11.72
C ARG A 70 -8.38 3.49 10.36
N PRO A 71 -9.25 4.47 10.06
CA PRO A 71 -10.13 4.45 8.90
C PRO A 71 -9.41 4.51 7.54
N GLY A 72 -8.11 4.81 7.52
CA GLY A 72 -7.31 4.84 6.28
C GLY A 72 -6.87 3.46 5.78
N MET A 73 -7.01 2.40 6.60
CA MET A 73 -6.63 1.06 6.20
C MET A 73 -7.72 0.41 5.33
N LYS A 74 -7.29 -0.30 4.30
CA LYS A 74 -8.15 -1.16 3.48
C LYS A 74 -7.97 -2.62 3.88
N TRP A 75 -9.05 -3.38 3.89
CA TRP A 75 -9.08 -4.80 4.23
C TRP A 75 -9.89 -5.51 3.14
N GLN A 76 -9.28 -6.48 2.45
CA GLN A 76 -9.90 -7.15 1.30
C GLN A 76 -9.62 -8.64 1.33
N VAL A 77 -10.64 -9.45 1.07
CA VAL A 77 -10.45 -10.90 0.85
C VAL A 77 -9.86 -11.07 -0.55
N MET A 78 -8.65 -11.63 -0.64
CA MET A 78 -7.95 -11.83 -1.91
C MET A 78 -6.88 -12.91 -1.77
N ASP A 79 -6.77 -13.77 -2.79
CA ASP A 79 -5.69 -14.74 -2.93
C ASP A 79 -4.41 -14.02 -3.40
N ILE A 80 -3.33 -14.18 -2.64
CA ILE A 80 -2.02 -13.57 -2.91
C ILE A 80 -1.37 -14.09 -4.19
N THR A 81 -1.76 -15.26 -4.69
CA THR A 81 -1.27 -15.84 -5.95
C THR A 81 -2.01 -15.31 -7.18
N THR A 82 -3.18 -14.68 -6.98
CA THR A 82 -4.07 -14.18 -8.04
C THR A 82 -4.62 -12.78 -7.71
N MET A 83 -3.72 -11.85 -7.42
CA MET A 83 -4.09 -10.47 -7.05
C MET A 83 -4.64 -9.66 -8.23
N GLN A 84 -5.67 -8.85 -7.98
CA GLN A 84 -6.35 -7.99 -8.96
C GLN A 84 -5.96 -6.52 -8.79
N PHE A 85 -4.66 -6.24 -8.72
CA PHE A 85 -4.12 -4.89 -8.66
C PHE A 85 -3.44 -4.52 -9.98
N GLU A 86 -3.47 -3.23 -10.32
CA GLU A 86 -2.68 -2.70 -11.43
C GLU A 86 -1.18 -2.79 -11.11
N ASP A 87 -0.37 -2.92 -12.15
CA ASP A 87 1.09 -2.85 -12.03
C ASP A 87 1.50 -1.53 -11.35
N GLU A 88 2.55 -1.57 -10.52
CA GLU A 88 3.08 -0.39 -9.80
C GLU A 88 2.04 0.32 -8.89
N SER A 89 1.02 -0.40 -8.45
CA SER A 89 -0.02 0.10 -7.51
C SER A 89 0.47 0.28 -6.07
N PHE A 90 1.61 -0.31 -5.71
CA PHE A 90 2.20 -0.24 -4.38
C PHE A 90 3.68 0.12 -4.45
N ASP A 91 4.13 0.90 -3.47
CA ASP A 91 5.52 1.32 -3.36
C ASP A 91 6.32 0.34 -2.50
N VAL A 92 5.65 -0.33 -1.55
CA VAL A 92 6.25 -1.30 -0.63
C VAL A 92 5.30 -2.47 -0.38
N VAL A 93 5.86 -3.68 -0.36
CA VAL A 93 5.17 -4.89 0.10
C VAL A 93 5.83 -5.35 1.40
N VAL A 94 5.03 -5.55 2.45
CA VAL A 94 5.51 -6.02 3.77
C VAL A 94 4.93 -7.40 4.03
N ASP A 95 5.76 -8.43 3.91
CA ASP A 95 5.41 -9.80 4.24
C ASP A 95 5.91 -10.16 5.65
N LYS A 96 5.02 -10.69 6.49
CA LYS A 96 5.33 -11.18 7.84
C LYS A 96 4.84 -12.63 7.98
N GLY A 97 5.38 -13.49 7.13
CA GLY A 97 5.14 -14.94 7.13
C GLY A 97 3.99 -15.41 6.23
N GLY A 98 3.43 -14.53 5.40
CA GLY A 98 2.48 -14.90 4.36
C GLY A 98 3.11 -15.77 3.28
N LEU A 99 4.38 -15.51 2.92
CA LEU A 99 5.13 -16.41 2.03
C LEU A 99 5.39 -17.78 2.67
N ASP A 100 5.69 -17.83 3.97
CA ASP A 100 5.89 -19.10 4.68
C ASP A 100 4.61 -19.96 4.68
N ALA A 101 3.46 -19.31 4.88
CA ALA A 101 2.15 -19.97 4.80
C ALA A 101 1.82 -20.47 3.37
N LEU A 102 2.34 -19.80 2.34
CA LEU A 102 2.17 -20.22 0.94
C LEU A 102 3.11 -21.35 0.55
N MET A 103 4.33 -21.36 1.09
CA MET A 103 5.41 -22.28 0.73
C MET A 103 5.37 -23.61 1.50
N GLU A 104 4.28 -23.90 2.21
CA GLU A 104 4.13 -25.18 2.91
C GLU A 104 4.16 -26.33 1.87
N PRO A 105 5.14 -27.26 1.96
CA PRO A 105 5.46 -28.16 0.86
C PRO A 105 4.30 -29.10 0.56
N GLU A 106 3.83 -29.03 -0.69
CA GLU A 106 2.87 -29.89 -1.37
C GLU A 106 2.47 -31.17 -0.60
N PHE A 107 1.48 -31.11 0.30
CA PHE A 107 0.55 -32.21 0.64
C PHE A 107 -0.50 -31.73 1.66
N GLY A 108 -1.62 -31.18 1.18
CA GLY A 108 -2.84 -30.96 1.97
C GLY A 108 -3.99 -30.53 1.04
N PRO A 109 -5.16 -31.21 1.07
CA PRO A 109 -6.11 -31.18 -0.04
C PRO A 109 -6.78 -29.82 -0.21
N LYS A 110 -7.22 -29.54 -1.45
CA LYS A 110 -8.20 -28.52 -1.85
C LYS A 110 -8.99 -28.03 -0.64
N MET A 111 -8.88 -26.74 -0.32
CA MET A 111 -9.80 -26.04 0.58
C MET A 111 -11.19 -26.01 -0.06
N ALA A 112 -11.83 -27.18 -0.14
CA ALA A 112 -13.26 -27.35 -0.25
C ALA A 112 -13.80 -27.08 1.14
N ILE A 113 -14.17 -25.82 1.39
CA ILE A 113 -15.12 -25.50 2.44
C ILE A 113 -16.46 -26.03 1.91
N ASN A 114 -16.76 -27.30 2.19
CA ASN A 114 -18.14 -27.78 2.11
C ASN A 114 -18.87 -27.19 3.31
N ILE A 115 -19.73 -26.21 3.04
CA ILE A 115 -20.85 -25.84 3.92
C ILE A 115 -22.00 -26.80 3.61
#